data_AF-A0A659P362-F1
#
_entry.id   AF-A0A659P362-F1
#
_cell.length_a   1.000
_cell.length_b   1.000
_cell.length_c   1.000
_cell.angle_alpha   90.00
_cell.angle_beta   90.00
_cell.angle_gamma   90.00
#
_symmetry.space_group_name_H-M   'P 1'
#
loop_
_entity.id
_entity.type
_entity.pdbx_description
1 polymer ?
#
loop_
_entity_poly.entity_id
_entity_poly.type
_entity_poly.pdbx_seq_one_letter_code
_entity_poly.pdbx_strand_id
1 'polypeptide(L)' 'LRDLGHITLRFDGLREAEFPGTVHVAGPVPDDIAPGCILTFVA' A
#
# COMPACT_ATOMS: atom_id res chain seq x y z
N LEU A 1 10.60 5.09 -8.86
CA LEU A 1 9.74 5.57 -7.75
C LEU A 1 10.04 7.02 -7.31
N ARG A 2 10.90 7.78 -8.01
CA ARG A 2 11.38 9.09 -7.54
C ARG A 2 10.47 10.26 -7.93
N ASP A 3 9.52 10.04 -8.85
CA ASP A 3 8.68 11.11 -9.42
C ASP A 3 7.19 11.04 -9.04
N LEU A 4 6.74 9.98 -8.37
CA LEU A 4 5.35 9.86 -7.88
C LEU A 4 5.30 10.25 -6.40
N GLY A 5 4.71 11.40 -6.09
CA GLY A 5 4.43 11.84 -4.71
C GLY A 5 3.32 11.04 -4.01
N HIS A 6 2.74 10.04 -4.69
CA HIS A 6 1.67 9.19 -4.19
C HIS A 6 1.93 7.73 -4.58
N ILE A 7 1.47 6.81 -3.74
CA ILE A 7 1.43 5.37 -4.02
C ILE A 7 0.04 4.84 -3.73
N THR A 8 -0.31 3.72 -4.35
CA THR A 8 -1.58 3.03 -4.13
C THR A 8 -1.33 1.77 -3.31
N LEU A 9 -2.01 1.61 -2.17
CA LEU A 9 -2.06 0.35 -1.43
C LEU A 9 -3.30 -0.43 -1.87
N ARG A 10 -3.13 -1.68 -2.32
CA ARG A 10 -4.21 -2.56 -2.77
C ARG A 10 -4.23 -3.82 -1.91
N PHE A 11 -5.31 -4.01 -1.16
CA PHE A 11 -5.47 -5.14 -0.23
C PHE A 11 -6.13 -6.34 -0.92
N ASP A 12 -5.38 -6.98 -1.82
CA ASP A 12 -5.85 -8.13 -2.60
C ASP A 12 -4.93 -9.36 -2.52
N GLY A 13 -3.79 -9.23 -1.82
CA GLY A 13 -2.82 -10.31 -1.63
C GLY A 13 -2.10 -10.79 -2.90
N LEU A 14 -2.19 -10.07 -4.02
CA LEU A 14 -1.45 -10.44 -5.23
C LEU A 14 0.06 -10.19 -5.05
N ARG A 15 0.89 -10.98 -5.75
CA ARG A 15 2.37 -10.89 -5.65
C ARG A 15 2.99 -10.06 -6.77
N GLU A 16 2.28 -9.88 -7.88
CA GLU A 16 2.74 -9.06 -9.01
C GLU A 16 1.98 -7.75 -9.04
N ALA A 17 2.74 -6.66 -9.16
CA ALA A 17 2.18 -5.33 -9.34
C ALA A 17 1.67 -5.17 -10.78
N GLU A 18 0.38 -4.85 -10.90
CA GLU A 18 -0.26 -4.60 -12.20
C GLU A 18 0.11 -3.22 -12.77
N PHE A 19 0.36 -2.24 -11.89
CA PHE A 19 0.69 -0.86 -12.27
C PHE A 19 1.85 -0.30 -11.44
N PRO A 20 2.73 0.53 -12.03
CA PRO A 20 3.81 1.17 -11.29
C PRO A 20 3.26 2.06 -10.17
N GLY A 21 3.87 1.99 -8.99
CA GLY A 21 3.42 2.75 -7.81
C GLY A 21 2.31 2.08 -7.00
N THR A 22 1.91 0.84 -7.35
CA THR A 22 0.99 0.03 -6.55
C THR A 22 1.76 -0.95 -5.66
N VAL A 23 1.37 -1.05 -4.38
CA VAL A 23 1.83 -2.05 -3.44
C VAL A 23 0.65 -2.95 -3.09
N HIS A 24 0.80 -4.24 -3.40
CA HIS A 24 -0.18 -5.25 -3.02
C HIS A 24 0.09 -5.71 -1.59
N VAL A 25 -0.93 -5.58 -0.74
CA VAL A 25 -0.86 -5.92 0.68
C VAL A 25 -1.59 -7.24 0.89
N ALA A 26 -0.90 -8.21 1.48
CA ALA A 26 -1.51 -9.44 1.96
C ALA A 26 -2.17 -9.19 3.31
N GLY A 27 -3.50 -9.06 3.32
CA GLY A 27 -4.27 -8.82 4.55
C GLY A 27 -5.61 -8.15 4.27
N PRO A 28 -6.47 -8.03 5.29
CA PRO A 28 -7.74 -7.33 5.15
C PRO A 28 -7.52 -5.82 5.00
N VAL A 29 -8.50 -5.16 4.36
CA VAL A 29 -8.60 -3.69 4.39
C VAL A 29 -8.84 -3.26 5.85
N PRO A 30 -8.08 -2.31 6.40
CA PRO A 30 -8.36 -1.78 7.74
C PRO A 30 -9.70 -1.03 7.76
N ASP A 31 -10.44 -1.16 8.86
CA ASP A 31 -11.76 -0.51 9.01
C ASP A 31 -11.67 1.03 9.04
N ASP A 32 -10.56 1.59 9.53
CA ASP A 32 -10.29 3.03 9.55
C ASP A 32 -8.77 3.33 9.58
N ILE A 33 -8.39 4.53 9.16
CA ILE A 33 -7.04 5.08 9.30
C ILE A 33 -7.12 6.38 10.10
N ALA A 34 -6.88 6.27 11.40
CA ALA A 34 -6.93 7.42 12.30
C ALA A 34 -5.80 8.43 12.02
N PRO A 35 -6.02 9.73 12.27
CA PRO A 35 -4.96 10.73 12.23
C PRO A 35 -3.79 10.37 13.15
N GLY A 36 -2.56 10.48 12.64
CA GLY A 36 -1.35 10.10 13.36
C GLY A 36 -0.96 8.62 13.22
N CYS A 37 -1.73 7.82 12.49
CA CYS A 37 -1.34 6.45 12.15
C CYS A 37 -0.06 6.44 11.29
N ILE A 38 0.84 5.49 11.56
CA ILE A 38 2.12 5.35 10.85
C ILE A 38 2.07 4.08 10.02
N LEU A 39 2.15 4.22 8.70
CA LEU A 39 2.32 3.11 7.76
C LEU A 39 3.81 2.85 7.56
N THR A 40 4.28 1.67 7.98
CA THR A 40 5.69 1.28 7.86
C THR A 40 5.84 0.15 6.84
N PHE A 41 6.74 0.34 5.88
CA PHE A 41 7.14 -0.71 4.94
C PHE A 41 8.36 -1.43 5.52
N VAL A 42 8.20 -2.70 5.85
CA VAL A 42 9.28 -3.58 6.33
C VAL A 42 9.71 -4.51 5.19
N ALA A 43 11.02 -4.67 5.02
CA ALA A 43 11.64 -5.51 3.99
C ALA A 43 11.86 -6.95 4.49
#